data_AF-A0A0C2CJA8-F1
#
_entry.id   AF-A0A0C2CJA8-F1
#
_cell.length_a   1.000
_cell.length_b   1.000
_cell.length_c   1.000
_cell.angle_alpha   90.00
_cell.angle_beta   90.00
_cell.angle_gamma   90.00
#
_symmetry.space_group_name_H-M   'P 1'
#
loop_
_entity.id
_entity.type
_entity.pdbx_description
1 polymer ?
#
loop_
_entity_poly.entity_id
_entity_poly.type
_entity_poly.pdbx_seq_one_letter_code
_entity_poly.pdbx_strand_id
1 'polypeptide(L)'
;MFSENLVRSMFQQQQTTLKFVDKNSTEVVKELVWTDGMNVVGIVIFSTALGVAISASGSEGRPLGALFVAFDVVISKLMSAIMCAASLPVTLECVKELNLDPRVAKFVLTIGTILATIGTALYEAIAPIFIAQINGITLDLGQLITLSVTASLASAGAATVPSSALITMIIVLSALGLPIDDLSLIFTIDWLLDRFRVCTNIVAASFGCAIVDHLSRNDLNDNDGVTDTTSTEAMV
;
A
#
# COMPACT_ATOMS: atom_id res chain seq x y z
N MET A 1 18.10 -8.40 -22.38
CA MET A 1 16.66 -8.70 -22.11
C MET A 1 16.51 -10.05 -21.44
N PHE A 2 17.06 -11.13 -22.00
CA PHE A 2 17.20 -12.38 -21.27
C PHE A 2 18.43 -12.34 -20.38
N SER A 3 18.27 -12.64 -19.09
CA SER A 3 19.39 -12.77 -18.17
C SER A 3 20.11 -14.09 -18.41
N GLU A 4 21.43 -14.06 -18.55
CA GLU A 4 22.25 -15.27 -18.56
C GLU A 4 22.19 -16.02 -17.21
N ASN A 5 21.93 -15.28 -16.13
CA ASN A 5 21.76 -15.82 -14.79
C ASN A 5 20.77 -14.98 -13.97
N LEU A 6 19.76 -15.63 -13.40
CA LEU A 6 18.70 -14.98 -12.63
C LEU A 6 19.22 -14.41 -11.30
N VAL A 7 20.07 -15.16 -10.59
CA VAL A 7 20.63 -14.74 -9.29
C VAL A 7 21.49 -13.49 -9.48
N ARG A 8 22.28 -13.47 -10.55
CA ARG A 8 23.14 -12.33 -10.86
C ARG A 8 22.33 -11.09 -11.27
N SER A 9 21.17 -11.30 -11.90
CA SER A 9 20.26 -10.22 -12.32
C SER A 9 19.60 -9.47 -11.16
N MET A 10 19.59 -10.06 -9.96
CA MET A 10 19.09 -9.39 -8.75
C MET A 10 19.99 -8.23 -8.31
N PHE A 11 21.28 -8.25 -8.66
CA PHE A 11 22.27 -7.27 -8.18
C PHE A 11 23.09 -6.60 -9.29
N GLN A 12 23.11 -7.16 -10.51
CA GLN A 12 23.93 -6.68 -11.62
C GLN A 12 23.16 -6.63 -12.94
N GLN A 13 23.48 -5.61 -13.74
CA GLN A 13 22.92 -5.41 -15.08
C GLN A 13 24.04 -5.40 -16.12
N GLN A 14 23.74 -5.90 -17.32
CA GLN A 14 24.65 -5.79 -18.46
C GLN A 14 24.50 -4.41 -19.10
N GLN A 15 25.62 -3.71 -19.25
CA GLN A 15 25.72 -2.49 -20.02
C GLN A 15 26.79 -2.66 -21.10
N THR A 16 26.46 -2.33 -22.35
CA THR A 16 27.45 -2.32 -23.43
C THR A 16 28.21 -1.01 -23.36
N THR A 17 29.50 -1.08 -23.07
CA THR A 17 30.40 0.06 -23.13
C THR A 17 31.20 -0.01 -24.43
N LEU A 18 31.34 1.12 -25.10
CA LEU A 18 32.19 1.23 -26.29
C LEU A 18 33.60 1.58 -25.84
N LYS A 19 34.56 0.69 -26.09
CA LYS A 19 35.99 0.99 -25.88
C LYS A 19 36.70 1.05 -27.23
N PHE A 20 37.60 2.02 -27.35
CA PHE A 20 38.52 2.12 -28.49
C PHE A 20 39.64 1.11 -28.31
N VAL A 21 39.91 0.31 -29.34
CA VAL A 21 40.95 -0.74 -29.32
C VAL A 21 42.35 -0.13 -29.17
N ASP A 22 42.55 1.08 -29.70
CA ASP A 22 43.80 1.83 -29.62
C ASP A 22 43.54 3.34 -29.67
N LYS A 23 44.41 4.16 -29.07
CA LYS A 23 44.25 5.64 -29.06
C LYS A 23 44.27 6.28 -30.46
N ASN A 24 44.76 5.56 -31.47
CA ASN A 24 44.82 5.98 -32.87
C ASN A 24 43.95 5.13 -33.82
N SER A 25 43.16 4.18 -33.30
CA SER A 25 42.28 3.35 -34.13
C SER A 25 40.84 3.89 -34.12
N THR A 26 40.18 3.86 -35.28
CA THR A 26 38.75 4.14 -35.43
C THR A 26 37.87 2.91 -35.14
N GLU A 27 38.48 1.77 -34.84
CA GLU A 27 37.75 0.55 -34.48
C GLU A 27 37.24 0.63 -33.04
N VAL A 28 35.90 0.69 -32.93
CA VAL A 28 35.18 0.67 -31.67
C VAL A 28 34.76 -0.77 -31.39
N VAL A 29 35.26 -1.35 -30.31
CA VAL A 29 34.81 -2.66 -29.85
C VAL A 29 33.76 -2.49 -28.77
N LYS A 30 32.66 -3.22 -28.95
CA LYS A 30 31.58 -3.33 -27.96
C LYS A 30 32.04 -4.30 -26.88
N GLU A 31 32.26 -3.80 -25.68
CA GLU A 31 32.57 -4.64 -24.52
C GLU A 31 31.36 -4.69 -23.59
N LEU A 32 31.00 -5.90 -23.16
CA LEU A 32 29.93 -6.12 -22.19
C LEU A 32 30.52 -5.93 -20.79
N VAL A 33 30.11 -4.86 -20.12
CA VAL A 33 30.52 -4.57 -18.74
C VAL A 33 29.34 -4.82 -17.83
N TRP A 34 29.61 -5.48 -16.71
CA TRP A 34 28.63 -5.68 -15.65
C TRP A 34 28.67 -4.48 -14.72
N THR A 35 27.51 -3.87 -14.51
CA THR A 35 27.35 -2.72 -13.63
C THR A 35 26.45 -3.11 -12.46
N ASP A 36 26.76 -2.61 -11.26
CA ASP A 36 25.91 -2.81 -10.10
C ASP A 36 24.57 -2.10 -10.31
N GLY A 37 23.49 -2.87 -10.18
CA GLY A 37 22.15 -2.43 -10.53
C GLY A 37 21.26 -3.63 -10.85
N MET A 38 20.02 -3.61 -10.37
CA MET A 38 19.07 -4.71 -10.61
C MET A 38 18.56 -4.68 -12.05
N ASN A 39 18.66 -5.80 -12.75
CA ASN A 39 18.12 -5.95 -14.10
C ASN A 39 16.60 -6.24 -14.04
N VAL A 40 15.82 -5.20 -13.76
CA VAL A 40 14.35 -5.29 -13.58
C VAL A 40 13.66 -5.87 -14.81
N VAL A 41 14.05 -5.45 -16.01
CA VAL A 41 13.41 -5.89 -17.27
C VAL A 41 13.57 -7.40 -17.47
N GLY A 42 14.76 -7.95 -17.22
CA GLY A 42 15.00 -9.39 -17.35
C GLY A 42 14.22 -10.22 -16.33
N ILE A 43 14.13 -9.73 -15.09
CA ILE A 43 13.35 -10.38 -14.03
C ILE A 43 11.86 -10.39 -14.38
N VAL A 44 11.29 -9.28 -14.84
CA VAL A 44 9.86 -9.20 -15.20
C VAL A 44 9.52 -10.16 -16.33
N ILE A 45 10.34 -10.21 -17.38
CA ILE A 45 10.12 -11.12 -18.52
C ILE A 45 10.19 -12.58 -18.07
N PHE A 46 11.18 -12.93 -17.25
CA PHE A 46 11.31 -14.28 -16.70
C PHE A 46 10.12 -14.67 -15.81
N SER A 47 9.74 -13.80 -14.87
CA SER A 47 8.60 -14.04 -13.96
C SER A 47 7.28 -14.21 -14.72
N THR A 48 7.08 -13.41 -15.78
CA THR A 48 5.88 -13.52 -16.62
C THR A 48 5.85 -14.86 -17.37
N ALA A 49 6.98 -15.24 -17.99
CA ALA A 49 7.09 -16.54 -18.67
C ALA A 49 6.90 -17.72 -17.71
N LEU A 50 7.47 -17.63 -16.50
CA LEU A 50 7.30 -18.62 -15.45
C LEU A 50 5.84 -18.72 -14.98
N GLY A 51 5.15 -17.59 -14.78
CA GLY A 51 3.74 -17.56 -14.42
C GLY A 51 2.85 -18.22 -15.49
N VAL A 52 3.09 -17.92 -16.77
CA VAL A 52 2.39 -18.56 -17.88
C VAL A 52 2.69 -20.07 -17.93
N ALA A 53 3.94 -20.47 -17.73
CA ALA A 53 4.32 -21.89 -17.70
C ALA A 53 3.65 -22.66 -16.54
N ILE A 54 3.59 -22.06 -15.34
CA ILE A 54 2.88 -22.62 -14.19
C ILE A 54 1.38 -22.76 -14.49
N SER A 55 0.77 -21.74 -15.10
CA SER A 55 -0.65 -21.77 -15.49
C SER A 55 -0.93 -22.81 -16.57
N ALA A 56 -0.04 -22.97 -17.55
CA ALA A 56 -0.17 -23.95 -18.62
C ALA A 56 0.02 -25.39 -18.13
N SER A 57 0.76 -25.61 -17.04
CA SER A 57 1.04 -26.94 -16.45
C SER A 57 -0.15 -27.54 -15.70
N GLY A 58 -1.31 -26.88 -15.68
CA GLY A 58 -2.56 -27.43 -15.17
C GLY A 58 -2.49 -27.89 -13.71
N SER A 59 -2.91 -29.12 -13.43
CA SER A 59 -2.95 -29.68 -12.06
C SER A 59 -1.57 -29.84 -11.42
N GLU A 60 -0.52 -30.05 -12.21
CA GLU A 60 0.84 -30.22 -11.70
C GLU A 60 1.49 -28.89 -11.30
N GLY A 61 1.10 -27.78 -11.95
CA GLY A 61 1.57 -26.43 -11.62
C GLY A 61 0.91 -25.80 -10.38
N ARG A 62 -0.26 -26.31 -9.96
CA ARG A 62 -1.04 -25.77 -8.82
C ARG A 62 -0.25 -25.62 -7.51
N PRO A 63 0.50 -26.62 -7.01
CA PRO A 63 1.26 -26.46 -5.77
C PRO A 63 2.30 -25.34 -5.85
N LEU A 64 2.96 -25.18 -7.01
CA LEU A 64 3.94 -24.12 -7.21
C LEU A 64 3.27 -22.74 -7.33
N GLY A 65 2.12 -22.65 -8.00
CA GLY A 65 1.31 -21.43 -8.04
C GLY A 65 0.82 -21.00 -6.66
N ALA A 66 0.33 -21.94 -5.85
CA ALA A 66 -0.13 -21.69 -4.48
C ALA A 66 1.00 -21.15 -3.58
N LEU A 67 2.23 -21.62 -3.78
CA LEU A 67 3.40 -21.13 -3.08
C LEU A 67 3.71 -19.65 -3.43
N PHE A 68 3.64 -19.27 -4.71
CA PHE A 68 3.83 -17.86 -5.10
C PHE A 68 2.71 -16.96 -4.56
N VAL A 69 1.46 -17.43 -4.55
CA VAL A 69 0.35 -16.71 -3.91
C VAL A 69 0.58 -16.55 -2.41
N ALA A 70 1.07 -17.58 -1.72
CA ALA A 70 1.40 -17.49 -0.31
C ALA A 70 2.51 -16.47 -0.04
N PHE A 71 3.57 -16.44 -0.88
CA PHE A 71 4.61 -15.42 -0.78
C PHE A 71 4.08 -14.02 -1.01
N ASP A 72 3.20 -13.81 -1.99
CA ASP A 72 2.57 -12.52 -2.24
C ASP A 72 1.82 -12.01 -0.99
N VAL A 73 0.98 -12.87 -0.38
CA VAL A 73 0.25 -12.52 0.85
C VAL A 73 1.20 -12.16 2.00
N VAL A 74 2.29 -12.90 2.17
CA VAL A 74 3.26 -12.64 3.26
C VAL A 74 4.04 -11.35 3.00
N ILE A 75 4.52 -11.13 1.77
CA ILE A 75 5.25 -9.92 1.37
C ILE A 75 4.34 -8.69 1.49
N SER A 76 3.08 -8.82 1.09
CA SER A 76 2.05 -7.81 1.26
C SER A 76 1.92 -7.41 2.73
N LYS A 77 1.71 -8.38 3.65
CA LYS A 77 1.68 -8.10 5.09
C LYS A 77 2.96 -7.44 5.61
N LEU A 78 4.12 -7.87 5.13
CA LEU A 78 5.42 -7.30 5.50
C LEU A 78 5.53 -5.83 5.05
N MET A 79 5.15 -5.52 3.81
CA MET A 79 5.16 -4.14 3.29
C MET A 79 4.20 -3.24 4.06
N SER A 80 3.02 -3.74 4.41
CA SER A 80 2.08 -3.01 5.28
C SER A 80 2.71 -2.64 6.62
N ALA A 81 3.41 -3.60 7.24
CA ALA A 81 4.10 -3.40 8.50
C ALA A 81 5.25 -2.38 8.37
N ILE A 82 6.04 -2.46 7.30
CA ILE A 82 7.14 -1.53 7.03
C ILE A 82 6.61 -0.11 6.77
N MET A 83 5.53 0.05 6.01
CA MET A 83 4.93 1.35 5.74
C MET A 83 4.35 1.99 7.01
N CYS A 84 3.73 1.19 7.88
CA CYS A 84 3.31 1.65 9.21
C CYS A 84 4.51 2.04 10.08
N ALA A 85 5.57 1.22 10.08
CA ALA A 85 6.79 1.50 10.84
C ALA A 85 7.56 2.74 10.33
N ALA A 86 7.42 3.09 9.05
CA ALA A 86 8.07 4.27 8.47
C ALA A 86 7.28 5.56 8.73
N SER A 87 5.94 5.51 8.73
CA SER A 87 5.08 6.68 8.89
C SER A 87 4.78 7.04 10.35
N LEU A 88 4.61 6.05 11.22
CA LEU A 88 4.30 6.25 12.64
C LEU A 88 5.35 7.08 13.41
N PRO A 89 6.68 6.84 13.32
CA PRO A 89 7.66 7.62 14.08
C PRO A 89 7.67 9.10 13.67
N VAL A 90 7.60 9.39 12.37
CA VAL A 90 7.53 10.77 11.84
C VAL A 90 6.25 11.46 12.30
N THR A 91 5.11 10.76 12.22
CA THR A 91 3.82 11.33 12.65
C THR A 91 3.80 11.57 14.16
N LEU A 92 4.42 10.70 14.96
CA LEU A 92 4.57 10.90 16.41
C LEU A 92 5.47 12.09 16.74
N GLU A 93 6.53 12.34 15.96
CA GLU A 93 7.35 13.55 16.12
C GLU A 93 6.56 14.82 15.81
N CYS A 94 5.81 14.85 14.70
CA CYS A 94 4.95 15.99 14.36
C CYS A 94 3.85 16.23 15.42
N VAL A 95 3.27 15.18 15.98
CA VAL A 95 2.23 15.28 17.02
C VAL A 95 2.79 15.79 18.35
N LYS A 96 4.07 15.52 18.67
CA LYS A 96 4.74 16.10 19.85
C LYS A 96 4.85 17.61 19.76
N GLU A 97 5.06 18.17 18.56
CA GLU A 97 5.09 19.63 18.35
C GLU A 97 3.73 20.31 18.60
N LEU A 98 2.64 19.53 18.60
CA LEU A 98 1.27 20.01 18.83
C LEU A 98 0.84 20.00 20.30
N ASN A 99 1.76 19.71 21.25
CA ASN A 99 1.48 19.64 22.70
C ASN A 99 0.34 18.67 23.08
N LEU A 100 0.19 17.57 22.34
CA LEU A 100 -0.76 16.50 22.66
C LEU A 100 -0.16 15.53 23.69
N ASP A 101 -0.99 14.90 24.53
CA ASP A 101 -0.50 13.95 25.54
C ASP A 101 0.14 12.72 24.85
N PRO A 102 1.41 12.36 25.16
CA PRO A 102 2.09 11.24 24.54
C PRO A 102 1.37 9.89 24.69
N ARG A 103 0.60 9.71 25.77
CA ARG A 103 -0.18 8.49 26.06
C ARG A 103 -1.30 8.35 25.04
N VAL A 104 -2.06 9.42 24.81
CA VAL A 104 -3.14 9.47 23.81
C VAL A 104 -2.56 9.38 22.41
N ALA A 105 -1.53 10.17 22.11
CA ALA A 105 -0.88 10.18 20.80
C ALA A 105 -0.39 8.79 20.39
N LYS A 106 0.36 8.10 21.25
CA LYS A 106 0.87 6.77 20.90
C LYS A 106 -0.25 5.75 20.70
N PHE A 107 -1.31 5.79 21.49
CA PHE A 107 -2.42 4.86 21.39
C PHE A 107 -3.28 5.13 20.14
N VAL A 108 -3.77 6.36 20.00
CA VAL A 108 -4.72 6.74 18.94
C VAL A 108 -4.04 6.73 17.57
N LEU A 109 -2.80 7.15 17.46
CA LEU A 109 -2.09 7.16 16.17
C LEU A 109 -1.73 5.74 15.72
N THR A 110 -1.38 4.84 16.65
CA THR A 110 -1.10 3.42 16.33
C THR A 110 -2.36 2.70 15.87
N ILE A 111 -3.47 2.85 16.60
CA ILE A 111 -4.75 2.24 16.20
C ILE A 111 -5.32 2.94 14.96
N GLY A 112 -5.27 4.26 14.93
CA GLY A 112 -5.81 5.10 13.87
C GLY A 112 -5.11 4.89 12.54
N THR A 113 -3.78 4.74 12.51
CA THR A 113 -3.06 4.48 11.24
C THR A 113 -3.37 3.09 10.68
N ILE A 114 -3.72 2.12 11.54
CA ILE A 114 -4.11 0.76 11.12
C ILE A 114 -5.58 0.72 10.64
N LEU A 115 -6.48 1.45 11.32
CA LEU A 115 -7.91 1.39 11.08
C LEU A 115 -8.45 2.51 10.19
N ALA A 116 -7.72 3.61 10.01
CA ALA A 116 -8.17 4.72 9.17
C ALA A 116 -8.14 4.29 7.70
N THR A 117 -9.32 4.01 7.16
CA THR A 117 -9.51 3.62 5.77
C THR A 117 -10.29 4.65 4.97
N ILE A 118 -10.41 5.89 5.46
CA ILE A 118 -11.22 6.95 4.83
C ILE A 118 -10.79 7.23 3.39
N GLY A 119 -9.48 7.25 3.11
CA GLY A 119 -8.96 7.42 1.76
C GLY A 119 -9.34 6.25 0.84
N THR A 120 -9.38 5.03 1.37
CA THR A 120 -9.82 3.84 0.63
C THR A 120 -11.33 3.88 0.36
N ALA A 121 -12.15 4.28 1.34
CA ALA A 121 -13.59 4.45 1.16
C ALA A 121 -13.92 5.52 0.10
N LEU A 122 -13.18 6.64 0.11
CA LEU A 122 -13.33 7.69 -0.89
C LEU A 122 -13.00 7.18 -2.31
N TYR A 123 -11.91 6.42 -2.43
CA TYR A 123 -11.51 5.79 -3.69
C TYR A 123 -12.58 4.79 -4.18
N GLU A 124 -13.07 3.92 -3.29
CA GLU A 124 -14.13 2.94 -3.58
C GLU A 124 -15.48 3.58 -3.90
N ALA A 125 -15.72 4.82 -3.47
CA ALA A 125 -16.91 5.58 -3.86
C ALA A 125 -16.75 6.26 -5.23
N ILE A 126 -15.60 6.90 -5.49
CA ILE A 126 -15.39 7.72 -6.70
C ILE A 126 -15.14 6.85 -7.94
N ALA A 127 -14.39 5.77 -7.82
CA ALA A 127 -14.02 4.92 -8.95
C ALA A 127 -15.22 4.27 -9.67
N PRO A 128 -16.23 3.69 -8.98
CA PRO A 128 -17.43 3.16 -9.63
C PRO A 128 -18.28 4.25 -10.30
N ILE A 129 -18.34 5.45 -9.71
CA ILE A 129 -19.02 6.60 -10.32
C ILE A 129 -18.32 6.98 -11.63
N PHE A 130 -17.00 7.03 -11.62
CA PHE A 130 -16.20 7.29 -12.83
C PHE A 130 -16.42 6.23 -13.91
N ILE A 131 -16.44 4.93 -13.55
CA ILE A 131 -16.71 3.83 -14.48
C ILE A 131 -18.15 3.90 -15.03
N ALA A 132 -19.13 4.26 -14.20
CA ALA A 132 -20.50 4.46 -14.67
C ALA A 132 -20.58 5.62 -15.69
N GLN A 133 -19.88 6.73 -15.41
CA GLN A 133 -19.86 7.90 -16.28
C GLN A 133 -19.20 7.65 -17.65
N ILE A 134 -18.07 6.93 -17.70
CA ILE A 134 -17.41 6.63 -18.99
C ILE A 134 -18.23 5.68 -19.87
N ASN A 135 -19.03 4.81 -19.26
CA ASN A 135 -19.95 3.90 -19.96
C ASN A 135 -21.31 4.54 -20.29
N GLY A 136 -21.54 5.79 -19.90
CA GLY A 136 -22.85 6.45 -20.07
C GLY A 136 -23.97 5.82 -19.23
N ILE A 137 -23.63 5.08 -18.17
CA ILE A 137 -24.58 4.46 -17.24
C ILE A 137 -24.94 5.49 -16.17
N THR A 138 -26.22 5.87 -16.10
CA THR A 138 -26.74 6.72 -15.02
C THR A 138 -27.03 5.89 -13.78
N LEU A 139 -26.42 6.24 -12.66
CA LEU A 139 -26.68 5.60 -11.38
C LEU A 139 -28.00 6.11 -10.77
N ASP A 140 -28.88 5.19 -10.40
CA ASP A 140 -30.10 5.52 -9.64
C ASP A 140 -29.78 5.82 -8.17
N LEU A 141 -30.71 6.50 -7.47
CA LEU A 141 -30.59 6.78 -6.04
C LEU A 141 -30.38 5.50 -5.21
N GLY A 142 -31.05 4.40 -5.58
CA GLY A 142 -30.86 3.09 -4.93
C GLY A 142 -29.45 2.53 -5.10
N GLN A 143 -28.83 2.74 -6.27
CA GLN A 143 -27.44 2.36 -6.53
C GLN A 143 -26.46 3.24 -5.78
N LEU A 144 -26.75 4.55 -5.62
CA LEU A 144 -25.92 5.46 -4.85
C LEU A 144 -25.87 5.10 -3.35
N ILE A 145 -27.01 4.68 -2.80
CA ILE A 145 -27.09 4.20 -1.40
C ILE A 145 -26.32 2.88 -1.26
N THR A 146 -26.56 1.94 -2.18
CA THR A 146 -25.85 0.66 -2.21
C THR A 146 -24.33 0.89 -2.30
N LEU A 147 -23.87 1.79 -3.17
CA LEU A 147 -22.48 2.20 -3.32
C LEU A 147 -21.90 2.71 -2.00
N SER A 148 -22.61 3.64 -1.34
CA SER A 148 -22.13 4.24 -0.09
C SER A 148 -21.94 3.19 1.01
N VAL A 149 -22.89 2.26 1.14
CA VAL A 149 -22.82 1.17 2.13
C VAL A 149 -21.74 0.16 1.77
N THR A 150 -21.69 -0.30 0.51
CA THR A 150 -20.69 -1.29 0.08
C THR A 150 -19.28 -0.74 0.11
N ALA A 151 -19.02 0.49 -0.33
CA ALA A 151 -17.70 1.13 -0.23
C ALA A 151 -17.25 1.31 1.23
N SER A 152 -18.17 1.65 2.14
CA SER A 152 -17.82 1.77 3.56
C SER A 152 -17.42 0.41 4.17
N LEU A 153 -18.19 -0.64 3.85
CA LEU A 153 -17.92 -2.00 4.32
C LEU A 153 -16.67 -2.60 3.69
N ALA A 154 -16.46 -2.39 2.39
CA ALA A 154 -15.34 -2.91 1.63
C ALA A 154 -14.03 -2.23 2.06
N SER A 155 -14.05 -0.91 2.27
CA SER A 155 -12.94 -0.16 2.85
C SER A 155 -12.53 -0.65 4.24
N ALA A 156 -13.49 -0.96 5.12
CA ALA A 156 -13.19 -1.55 6.42
C ALA A 156 -12.52 -2.94 6.29
N GLY A 157 -12.94 -3.74 5.29
CA GLY A 157 -12.34 -5.03 4.97
C GLY A 157 -10.95 -4.97 4.30
N ALA A 158 -10.62 -3.85 3.64
CA ALA A 158 -9.35 -3.63 2.95
C ALA A 158 -8.16 -3.38 3.90
N ALA A 159 -8.42 -3.09 5.19
CA ALA A 159 -7.44 -2.60 6.17
C ALA A 159 -6.23 -3.55 6.43
N THR A 160 -6.25 -4.79 5.93
CA THR A 160 -5.26 -5.82 6.33
C THR A 160 -4.36 -6.32 5.20
N VAL A 161 -4.55 -5.87 3.96
CA VAL A 161 -3.83 -6.40 2.79
C VAL A 161 -3.44 -5.25 1.85
N PRO A 162 -2.15 -4.94 1.64
CA PRO A 162 -1.76 -3.99 0.61
C PRO A 162 -2.12 -4.49 -0.79
N SER A 163 -2.45 -3.54 -1.67
CA SER A 163 -3.06 -3.77 -2.99
C SER A 163 -4.47 -4.39 -2.96
N SER A 164 -5.14 -4.49 -1.80
CA SER A 164 -6.52 -5.00 -1.70
C SER A 164 -7.58 -4.10 -2.32
N ALA A 165 -7.28 -2.81 -2.48
CA ALA A 165 -8.24 -1.81 -2.94
C ALA A 165 -8.84 -2.15 -4.32
N LEU A 166 -8.09 -2.84 -5.19
CA LEU A 166 -8.59 -3.28 -6.50
C LEU A 166 -9.51 -4.50 -6.37
N ILE A 167 -9.24 -5.41 -5.43
CA ILE A 167 -10.09 -6.58 -5.18
C ILE A 167 -11.42 -6.13 -4.57
N THR A 168 -11.37 -5.22 -3.60
CA THR A 168 -12.58 -4.64 -3.00
C THR A 168 -13.37 -3.81 -4.02
N MET A 169 -12.70 -3.16 -4.96
CA MET A 169 -13.36 -2.49 -6.09
C MET A 169 -14.20 -3.45 -6.95
N ILE A 170 -13.70 -4.67 -7.22
CA ILE A 170 -14.47 -5.68 -7.96
C ILE A 170 -15.76 -6.03 -7.23
N ILE A 171 -15.72 -6.13 -5.89
CA ILE A 171 -16.89 -6.40 -5.06
C ILE A 171 -17.92 -5.25 -5.19
N VAL A 172 -17.46 -4.00 -5.11
CA VAL A 172 -18.33 -2.81 -5.22
C VAL A 172 -18.93 -2.70 -6.63
N LEU A 173 -18.13 -2.89 -7.68
CA LEU A 173 -18.62 -2.88 -9.07
C LEU A 173 -19.64 -3.99 -9.35
N SER A 174 -19.38 -5.19 -8.85
CA SER A 174 -20.30 -6.34 -8.95
C SER A 174 -21.61 -6.08 -8.21
N ALA A 175 -21.56 -5.47 -7.03
CA ALA A 175 -22.76 -5.10 -6.27
C ALA A 175 -23.65 -4.07 -7.00
N LEU A 176 -23.06 -3.23 -7.87
CA LEU A 176 -23.77 -2.25 -8.68
C LEU A 176 -24.18 -2.77 -10.06
N GLY A 177 -23.67 -3.94 -10.47
CA GLY A 177 -23.87 -4.49 -11.81
C GLY A 177 -23.10 -3.74 -12.90
N LEU A 178 -21.98 -3.10 -12.56
CA LEU A 178 -21.14 -2.35 -13.50
C LEU A 178 -20.09 -3.25 -14.18
N PRO A 179 -19.68 -2.94 -15.43
CA PRO A 179 -18.66 -3.71 -16.14
C PRO A 179 -17.30 -3.61 -15.43
N ILE A 180 -16.68 -4.76 -15.20
CA ILE A 180 -15.42 -4.88 -14.46
C ILE A 180 -14.21 -4.66 -15.39
N ASP A 181 -14.39 -4.79 -16.70
CA ASP A 181 -13.32 -4.67 -17.71
C ASP A 181 -12.63 -3.29 -17.69
N ASP A 182 -13.38 -2.25 -17.33
CA ASP A 182 -12.89 -0.86 -17.21
C ASP A 182 -12.04 -0.61 -15.97
N LEU A 183 -11.93 -1.58 -15.05
CA LEU A 183 -11.03 -1.50 -13.89
C LEU A 183 -9.56 -1.37 -14.32
N SER A 184 -9.22 -1.88 -15.51
CA SER A 184 -7.87 -1.78 -16.10
C SER A 184 -7.39 -0.33 -16.31
N LEU A 185 -8.32 0.60 -16.55
CA LEU A 185 -8.02 2.04 -16.65
C LEU A 185 -7.55 2.60 -15.31
N ILE A 186 -8.25 2.24 -14.23
CA ILE A 186 -7.93 2.70 -12.88
C ILE A 186 -6.63 2.05 -12.41
N PHE A 187 -6.43 0.76 -12.72
CA PHE A 187 -5.20 0.03 -12.39
C PHE A 187 -3.92 0.76 -12.85
N THR A 188 -3.98 1.37 -14.05
CA THR A 188 -2.82 2.07 -14.64
C THR A 188 -2.35 3.27 -13.80
N ILE A 189 -3.27 3.92 -13.07
CA ILE A 189 -2.98 5.07 -12.20
C ILE A 189 -3.01 4.72 -10.71
N ASP A 190 -3.36 3.49 -10.36
CA ASP A 190 -3.57 3.05 -8.98
C ASP A 190 -2.30 3.21 -8.13
N TRP A 191 -1.13 2.99 -8.72
CA TRP A 191 0.16 3.18 -8.05
C TRP A 191 0.36 4.61 -7.51
N LEU A 192 -0.23 5.61 -8.18
CA LEU A 192 -0.19 7.02 -7.78
C LEU A 192 -1.29 7.31 -6.77
N LEU A 193 -2.51 6.85 -7.02
CA LEU A 193 -3.66 7.04 -6.13
C LEU A 193 -3.46 6.38 -4.77
N ASP A 194 -2.77 5.23 -4.72
CA ASP A 194 -2.42 4.54 -3.49
C ASP A 194 -1.57 5.42 -2.55
N ARG A 195 -0.67 6.25 -3.09
CA ARG A 195 0.12 7.18 -2.29
C ARG A 195 -0.74 8.25 -1.65
N PHE A 196 -1.67 8.83 -2.41
CA PHE A 196 -2.61 9.81 -1.86
C PHE A 196 -3.55 9.20 -0.83
N ARG A 197 -4.02 7.97 -1.05
CA ARG A 197 -4.86 7.24 -0.09
C ARG A 197 -4.16 7.09 1.27
N VAL A 198 -2.89 6.69 1.26
CA VAL A 198 -2.09 6.57 2.49
C VAL A 198 -1.92 7.93 3.17
N CYS A 199 -1.64 8.99 2.42
CA CYS A 199 -1.53 10.35 2.97
C CYS A 199 -2.83 10.79 3.67
N THR A 200 -3.99 10.61 3.02
CA THR A 200 -5.29 10.97 3.61
C THR A 200 -5.58 10.18 4.88
N ASN A 201 -5.23 8.88 4.92
CA ASN A 201 -5.42 8.05 6.12
C ASN A 201 -4.56 8.54 7.29
N ILE A 202 -3.29 8.87 7.04
CA ILE A 202 -2.38 9.42 8.06
C ILE A 202 -2.91 10.76 8.59
N VAL A 203 -3.34 11.66 7.70
CA VAL A 203 -3.90 12.96 8.09
C VAL A 203 -5.17 12.79 8.93
N ALA A 204 -6.07 11.88 8.54
CA ALA A 204 -7.28 11.61 9.30
C ALA A 204 -6.98 11.01 10.68
N ALA A 205 -5.99 10.13 10.79
CA ALA A 205 -5.54 9.60 12.08
C ALA A 205 -4.97 10.71 13.00
N SER A 206 -4.21 11.66 12.44
CA SER A 206 -3.70 12.81 13.19
C SER A 206 -4.81 13.74 13.69
N PHE A 207 -5.84 14.01 12.88
CA PHE A 207 -7.02 14.74 13.34
C PHE A 207 -7.79 13.98 14.41
N GLY A 208 -7.96 12.67 14.24
CA GLY A 208 -8.58 11.80 15.24
C GLY A 208 -7.83 11.84 16.58
N CYS A 209 -6.51 11.83 16.54
CA CYS A 209 -5.66 12.00 17.71
C CYS A 209 -5.94 13.32 18.45
N ALA A 210 -6.01 14.44 17.74
CA ALA A 210 -6.28 15.74 18.35
C ALA A 210 -7.68 15.83 18.96
N ILE A 211 -8.68 15.24 18.31
CA ILE A 211 -10.07 15.20 18.82
C ILE A 211 -10.15 14.37 20.10
N VAL A 212 -9.55 13.17 20.10
CA VAL A 212 -9.55 12.29 21.27
C VAL A 212 -8.80 12.93 22.44
N ASP A 213 -7.65 13.55 22.19
CA ASP A 213 -6.91 14.30 23.23
C ASP A 213 -7.79 15.40 23.86
N HIS A 214 -8.48 16.18 23.02
CA HIS A 214 -9.37 17.22 23.51
C HIS A 214 -10.52 16.68 24.37
N LEU A 215 -11.14 15.57 23.94
CA LEU A 215 -12.26 14.94 24.66
C LEU A 215 -11.80 14.25 25.95
N SER A 216 -10.60 13.67 25.97
CA SER A 216 -10.04 12.94 27.12
C SER A 216 -9.30 13.81 28.13
N ARG A 217 -9.21 15.14 27.93
CA ARG A 217 -8.52 16.07 28.85
C ARG A 217 -8.94 15.93 30.31
N ASN A 218 -10.23 15.71 30.57
CA ASN A 218 -10.73 15.59 31.94
C ASN A 218 -10.24 14.29 32.60
N ASP A 219 -10.23 13.17 31.87
CA ASP A 219 -9.77 11.86 32.36
C ASP A 219 -8.24 11.80 32.52
N LEU A 220 -7.51 12.57 31.71
CA LEU A 220 -6.06 12.71 31.82
C LEU A 220 -5.68 13.49 33.09
N ASN A 221 -6.39 14.58 33.37
CA ASN A 221 -6.16 15.40 34.57
C ASN A 221 -6.49 14.63 35.87
N ASP A 222 -7.52 13.79 35.88
CA ASP A 222 -7.86 12.94 37.03
C ASP A 222 -6.80 11.86 37.29
N ASN A 223 -6.23 11.26 36.24
CA ASN A 223 -5.17 10.26 36.39
C ASN A 223 -3.84 10.86 36.89
N ASP A 224 -3.51 12.09 36.48
CA ASP A 224 -2.29 12.76 36.94
C ASP A 224 -2.39 13.14 38.44
N GLY A 225 -3.60 13.43 38.95
CA GLY A 225 -3.86 13.68 40.38
C GLY A 225 -3.75 12.45 41.28
N VAL A 226 -3.97 11.23 40.75
CA VAL A 226 -3.83 9.99 41.53
C VAL A 226 -2.35 9.64 41.75
N THR A 227 -1.48 9.90 40.77
CA THR A 227 -0.03 9.62 40.90
C THR A 227 0.68 10.42 41.99
N ASP A 228 0.25 11.66 42.26
CA ASP A 228 0.84 12.49 43.33
C ASP A 228 0.43 12.05 44.74
N THR A 229 -0.76 11.44 44.91
CA THR A 229 -1.19 10.96 46.24
C THR A 229 -0.51 9.65 46.63
N THR A 230 -0.30 8.72 45.70
CA THR A 230 0.36 7.44 45.99
C THR A 230 1.86 7.53 46.27
N SER A 231 2.53 8.59 45.81
CA SER A 231 3.95 8.83 46.08
C SER A 231 4.20 9.48 47.44
N THR A 232 3.18 10.08 48.06
CA THR A 232 3.29 10.71 49.39
C THR A 232 3.01 9.73 50.53
N GLU A 233 2.20 8.67 50.32
CA GLU A 233 1.94 7.62 51.34
C GLU A 233 3.06 6.57 51.46
N ALA A 234 3.98 6.49 50.49
CA ALA A 234 5.13 5.58 50.55
C ALA A 234 6.33 6.14 51.34
N MET A 235 6.19 7.32 51.95
CA MET A 235 7.28 8.04 52.63
C MET A 235 6.99 8.40 54.10
N VAL A 236 6.05 7.69 54.75
CA VAL A 236 5.80 7.77 56.20
C VAL A 236 6.01 6.40 56.86
#